data_AF-A0A845F4R5-F1
#
_entry.id   AF-A0A845F4R5-F1
#
_cell.length_a   1.000
_cell.length_b   1.000
_cell.length_c   1.000
_cell.angle_alpha   90.00
_cell.angle_beta   90.00
_cell.angle_gamma   90.00
#
_symmetry.space_group_name_H-M   'P 1'
#
loop_
_entity.id
_entity.type
_entity.pdbx_description
1 polymer ?
#
loop_
_entity_poly.entity_id
_entity_poly.type
_entity_poly.pdbx_seq_one_letter_code
_entity_poly.pdbx_strand_id
1 'polypeptide(L)'
;MIVVAMFSSISYLLMLLDFPLPGFPVFLQIDFSEIPALFVAILYGPVAGILVEAIKNFIHFGIQGSFTGVPIGQISNFIAGVFLIVPTSLIFRKFNQTQKGLALGLTLGTILMSAMMGLLNYLIILPAYTWFMGFEEMSASARQALVLTGITPFNLLKGAIVASIFVAFFIKLKPWFARQTRVA
;
A
#
# COMPACT_ATOMS: atom_id res chain seq x y z
N MET A 1 -20.31 -0.22 -6.13
CA MET A 1 -19.49 0.01 -7.35
C MET A 1 -19.07 1.46 -7.51
N ILE A 2 -19.99 2.44 -7.40
CA ILE A 2 -19.66 3.89 -7.51
C ILE A 2 -18.55 4.31 -6.53
N VAL A 3 -18.64 3.90 -5.26
CA VAL A 3 -17.61 4.23 -4.25
C VAL A 3 -16.24 3.69 -4.64
N VAL A 4 -16.14 2.45 -5.12
CA VAL A 4 -14.87 1.86 -5.55
C VAL A 4 -14.30 2.66 -6.72
N ALA A 5 -15.11 3.02 -7.73
CA ALA A 5 -14.64 3.81 -8.87
C ALA A 5 -14.13 5.20 -8.45
N MET A 6 -14.87 5.92 -7.60
CA MET A 6 -14.48 7.23 -7.10
C MET A 6 -13.18 7.17 -6.29
N PHE A 7 -13.10 6.25 -5.33
CA PHE A 7 -11.92 6.11 -4.47
C PHE A 7 -10.70 5.59 -5.24
N SER A 8 -10.88 4.75 -6.27
CA SER A 8 -9.80 4.34 -7.17
C SER A 8 -9.25 5.52 -7.97
N SER A 9 -10.12 6.43 -8.42
CA SER A 9 -9.71 7.64 -9.12
C SER A 9 -8.91 8.57 -8.22
N ILE A 10 -9.36 8.76 -6.97
CA ILE A 10 -8.64 9.54 -5.96
C ILE A 10 -7.30 8.88 -5.62
N SER A 11 -7.28 7.57 -5.38
CA SER A 11 -6.04 6.82 -5.14
C SER A 11 -5.05 6.98 -6.29
N TYR A 12 -5.50 6.88 -7.53
CA TYR A 12 -4.64 7.13 -8.69
C TYR A 12 -4.06 8.55 -8.70
N LEU A 13 -4.87 9.58 -8.47
CA LEU A 13 -4.38 10.97 -8.40
C LEU A 13 -3.35 11.17 -7.29
N LEU A 14 -3.54 10.52 -6.14
CA LEU A 14 -2.56 10.55 -5.04
C LEU A 14 -1.28 9.79 -5.38
N MET A 15 -1.38 8.73 -6.18
CA MET A 15 -0.23 7.97 -6.66
C MET A 15 0.63 8.79 -7.62
N LEU A 16 0.05 9.73 -8.38
CA LEU A 16 0.82 10.64 -9.26
C LEU A 16 1.67 11.66 -8.49
N LEU A 17 1.45 11.81 -7.19
CA LEU A 17 2.20 12.71 -6.33
C LEU A 17 3.31 11.95 -5.59
N ASP A 18 3.78 10.86 -6.16
CA ASP A 18 4.82 10.03 -5.58
C ASP A 18 6.19 10.72 -5.64
N PHE A 19 7.02 10.42 -4.65
CA PHE A 19 8.39 10.96 -4.60
C PHE A 19 9.34 10.00 -3.88
N PRO A 20 10.65 10.04 -4.21
CA PRO A 20 11.63 9.21 -3.52
C PRO A 20 11.94 9.80 -2.14
N LEU A 21 12.13 8.94 -1.15
CA LEU A 21 12.58 9.38 0.18
C LEU A 21 14.12 9.51 0.23
N PRO A 22 14.66 10.61 0.79
CA PRO A 22 16.10 10.74 1.02
C PRO A 22 16.67 9.55 1.80
N GLY A 23 17.80 9.02 1.35
CA GLY A 23 18.45 7.85 1.96
C GLY A 23 17.94 6.49 1.49
N PHE A 24 16.92 6.45 0.62
CA PHE A 24 16.43 5.22 0.00
C PHE A 24 16.68 5.19 -1.51
N PRO A 25 16.74 4.00 -2.14
CA PRO A 25 16.82 3.87 -3.59
C PRO A 25 15.68 4.62 -4.30
N VAL A 26 15.99 5.27 -5.43
CA VAL A 26 15.04 6.12 -6.18
C VAL A 26 13.87 5.37 -6.81
N PHE A 27 13.90 4.04 -6.88
CA PHE A 27 12.76 3.26 -7.34
C PHE A 27 11.73 3.00 -6.22
N LEU A 28 12.08 3.29 -4.96
CA LEU A 28 11.17 3.21 -3.82
C LEU A 28 10.48 4.56 -3.65
N GLN A 29 9.31 4.67 -4.26
CA GLN A 29 8.48 5.86 -4.25
C GLN A 29 7.48 5.80 -3.10
N ILE A 30 7.39 6.86 -2.30
CA ILE A 30 6.33 7.03 -1.32
C ILE A 30 5.19 7.83 -1.93
N ASP A 31 3.97 7.43 -1.60
CA ASP A 31 2.74 8.06 -2.04
C ASP A 31 1.65 7.85 -0.96
N PHE A 32 0.48 8.46 -1.15
CA PHE A 32 -0.62 8.39 -0.19
C PHE A 32 -1.84 7.63 -0.73
N SER A 33 -1.66 6.86 -1.80
CA SER A 33 -2.74 6.24 -2.56
C SER A 33 -3.39 5.05 -1.85
N GLU A 34 -2.75 4.49 -0.81
CA GLU A 34 -3.35 3.45 0.05
C GLU A 34 -4.40 4.02 1.02
N ILE A 35 -4.41 5.34 1.28
CA ILE A 35 -5.33 5.95 2.24
C ILE A 35 -6.80 5.81 1.79
N PRO A 36 -7.17 6.15 0.53
CA PRO A 36 -8.53 5.91 0.04
C PRO A 36 -8.90 4.41 0.04
N ALA A 37 -7.95 3.53 -0.31
CA ALA A 37 -8.16 2.08 -0.28
C ALA A 37 -8.42 1.57 1.14
N LEU A 38 -7.69 2.06 2.15
CA LEU A 38 -7.92 1.76 3.57
C LEU A 38 -9.32 2.21 4.03
N PHE A 39 -9.76 3.41 3.62
CA PHE A 39 -11.11 3.88 3.94
C PHE A 39 -12.17 2.93 3.36
N VAL A 40 -12.03 2.55 2.10
CA VAL A 40 -12.96 1.61 1.45
C VAL A 40 -12.89 0.23 2.12
N ALA A 41 -11.69 -0.24 2.46
CA ALA A 41 -11.49 -1.52 3.12
C ALA A 41 -12.16 -1.57 4.50
N ILE A 42 -12.08 -0.49 5.28
CA ILE A 42 -12.66 -0.40 6.61
C ILE A 42 -14.19 -0.30 6.55
N LEU A 43 -14.73 0.51 5.64
CA LEU A 43 -16.17 0.76 5.54
C LEU A 43 -16.91 -0.37 4.82
N TYR A 44 -16.40 -0.85 3.70
CA TYR A 44 -17.10 -1.78 2.80
C TYR A 44 -16.48 -3.17 2.82
N GLY A 45 -15.24 -3.31 3.27
CA GLY A 45 -14.57 -4.60 3.49
C GLY A 45 -13.34 -4.81 2.63
N PRO A 46 -12.52 -5.81 3.00
CA PRO A 46 -11.18 -5.98 2.43
C PRO A 46 -11.21 -6.14 0.91
N VAL A 47 -12.18 -6.88 0.37
CA VAL A 47 -12.34 -7.06 -1.08
C VAL A 47 -12.55 -5.72 -1.80
N ALA A 48 -13.36 -4.82 -1.25
CA ALA A 48 -13.59 -3.51 -1.85
C ALA A 48 -12.31 -2.66 -1.86
N GLY A 49 -11.49 -2.76 -0.79
CA GLY A 49 -10.18 -2.10 -0.75
C GLY A 49 -9.18 -2.71 -1.74
N ILE A 50 -9.15 -4.04 -1.88
CA ILE A 50 -8.31 -4.73 -2.88
C ILE A 50 -8.67 -4.25 -4.29
N LEU A 51 -9.97 -4.07 -4.59
CA LEU A 51 -10.40 -3.55 -5.88
C LEU A 51 -9.90 -2.11 -6.11
N VAL A 52 -9.90 -1.26 -5.08
CA VAL A 52 -9.32 0.10 -5.19
C VAL A 52 -7.83 0.05 -5.50
N GLU A 53 -7.08 -0.79 -4.78
CA GLU A 53 -5.64 -1.02 -5.02
C GLU A 53 -5.36 -1.56 -6.42
N ALA A 54 -6.20 -2.48 -6.92
CA ALA A 54 -6.03 -3.06 -8.25
C ALA A 54 -6.31 -2.01 -9.33
N ILE A 55 -7.42 -1.27 -9.22
CA ILE A 55 -7.83 -0.29 -10.22
C ILE A 55 -6.86 0.90 -10.25
N LYS A 56 -6.41 1.42 -9.10
CA LYS A 56 -5.45 2.55 -9.08
C LYS A 56 -4.16 2.19 -9.84
N ASN A 57 -3.63 0.98 -9.61
CA ASN A 57 -2.39 0.50 -10.21
C ASN A 57 -2.57 0.18 -11.69
N PHE A 58 -3.74 -0.35 -12.08
CA PHE A 58 -4.10 -0.56 -13.47
C PHE A 58 -4.18 0.76 -14.24
N ILE A 59 -4.86 1.77 -13.70
CA ILE A 59 -4.96 3.10 -14.30
C ILE A 59 -3.57 3.75 -14.40
N HIS A 60 -2.77 3.65 -13.34
CA HIS A 60 -1.41 4.17 -13.33
C HIS A 60 -0.57 3.55 -14.44
N PHE A 61 -0.58 2.22 -14.58
CA PHE A 61 0.15 1.57 -15.66
C PHE A 61 -0.38 1.96 -17.04
N GLY A 62 -1.70 2.04 -17.23
CA GLY A 62 -2.29 2.39 -18.51
C GLY A 62 -1.99 3.82 -18.98
N ILE A 63 -1.81 4.76 -18.06
CA ILE A 63 -1.59 6.17 -18.37
C ILE A 63 -0.10 6.55 -18.32
N GLN A 64 0.62 6.15 -17.28
CA GLN A 64 2.03 6.52 -17.05
C GLN A 64 3.00 5.47 -17.60
N GLY A 65 2.52 4.27 -17.91
CA GLY A 65 3.38 3.14 -18.28
C GLY A 65 4.17 2.58 -17.10
N SER A 66 5.24 1.86 -17.44
CA SER A 66 6.20 1.35 -16.47
C SER A 66 7.61 1.47 -17.04
N PHE A 67 8.57 1.79 -16.18
CA PHE A 67 9.98 1.90 -16.54
C PHE A 67 10.54 0.60 -17.16
N THR A 68 10.07 -0.55 -16.70
CA THR A 68 10.48 -1.89 -17.18
C THR A 68 9.70 -2.35 -18.41
N GLY A 69 8.81 -1.54 -18.98
CA GLY A 69 7.87 -1.94 -20.04
C GLY A 69 6.73 -2.87 -19.57
N VAL A 70 6.94 -3.61 -18.49
CA VAL A 70 5.95 -4.41 -17.76
C VAL A 70 5.65 -3.81 -16.37
N PRO A 71 4.46 -4.01 -15.77
CA PRO A 71 4.03 -3.29 -14.56
C PRO A 71 4.66 -3.79 -13.24
N ILE A 72 5.97 -4.01 -13.17
CA ILE A 72 6.61 -4.56 -11.95
C ILE A 72 6.44 -3.61 -10.76
N GLY A 73 6.64 -2.30 -10.97
CA GLY A 73 6.47 -1.29 -9.93
C GLY A 73 5.03 -1.22 -9.44
N GLN A 74 4.06 -1.25 -10.34
CA GLN A 74 2.63 -1.20 -10.00
C GLN A 74 2.16 -2.50 -9.32
N ILE A 75 2.66 -3.66 -9.74
CA ILE A 75 2.40 -4.93 -9.06
C ILE A 75 3.00 -4.91 -7.65
N SER A 76 4.23 -4.39 -7.49
CA SER A 76 4.88 -4.21 -6.20
C SER A 76 4.05 -3.29 -5.27
N ASN A 77 3.58 -2.15 -5.79
CA ASN A 77 2.70 -1.22 -5.06
C ASN A 77 1.38 -1.89 -4.66
N PHE A 78 0.70 -2.59 -5.59
CA PHE A 78 -0.52 -3.33 -5.32
C PHE A 78 -0.33 -4.36 -4.20
N ILE A 79 0.73 -5.17 -4.26
CA ILE A 79 1.02 -6.19 -3.25
C ILE A 79 1.26 -5.54 -1.87
N ALA A 80 2.05 -4.47 -1.83
CA ALA A 80 2.29 -3.72 -0.59
C ALA A 80 0.96 -3.19 -0.01
N GLY A 81 0.14 -2.56 -0.84
CA GLY A 81 -1.18 -2.06 -0.46
C GLY A 81 -2.08 -3.17 0.08
N VAL A 82 -2.18 -4.31 -0.59
CA VAL A 82 -2.98 -5.46 -0.13
C VAL A 82 -2.52 -5.96 1.24
N PHE A 83 -1.21 -6.15 1.44
CA PHE A 83 -0.67 -6.61 2.72
C PHE A 83 -0.80 -5.59 3.85
N LEU A 84 -0.98 -4.30 3.53
CA LEU A 84 -1.35 -3.30 4.51
C LEU A 84 -2.86 -3.37 4.81
N ILE A 85 -3.71 -3.21 3.80
CA ILE A 85 -5.15 -2.94 4.00
C ILE A 85 -5.95 -4.14 4.48
N VAL A 86 -5.61 -5.35 4.02
CA VAL A 86 -6.39 -6.55 4.32
C VAL A 86 -6.28 -6.93 5.80
N PRO A 87 -5.09 -7.15 6.38
CA PRO A 87 -4.99 -7.44 7.80
C PRO A 87 -5.54 -6.28 8.65
N THR A 88 -5.31 -5.03 8.26
CA THR A 88 -5.88 -3.88 8.97
C THR A 88 -7.41 -3.95 9.03
N SER A 89 -8.08 -4.15 7.89
CA SER A 89 -9.55 -4.22 7.83
C SER A 89 -10.10 -5.42 8.62
N LEU A 90 -9.46 -6.60 8.50
CA LEU A 90 -9.88 -7.81 9.21
C LEU A 90 -9.73 -7.65 10.73
N ILE A 91 -8.59 -7.14 11.20
CA ILE A 91 -8.35 -6.91 12.63
C ILE A 91 -9.29 -5.83 13.15
N PHE A 92 -9.48 -4.72 12.42
CA PHE A 92 -10.43 -3.68 12.81
C PHE A 92 -11.84 -4.25 13.05
N ARG A 93 -12.32 -5.10 12.15
CA ARG A 93 -13.62 -5.79 12.28
C ARG A 93 -13.65 -6.77 13.46
N LYS A 94 -12.60 -7.58 13.63
CA LYS A 94 -12.47 -8.54 14.73
C LYS A 94 -12.53 -7.87 16.10
N PHE A 95 -12.02 -6.64 16.21
CA PHE A 95 -12.02 -5.84 17.44
C PHE A 95 -13.19 -4.86 17.51
N ASN A 96 -14.35 -5.24 16.98
CA ASN A 96 -15.61 -4.47 17.04
C ASN A 96 -15.45 -3.02 16.58
N GLN A 97 -14.61 -2.79 15.57
CA GLN A 97 -14.41 -1.47 14.96
C GLN A 97 -13.94 -0.39 15.95
N THR A 98 -13.19 -0.81 16.98
CA THR A 98 -12.63 0.09 18.00
C THR A 98 -11.36 0.79 17.51
N GLN A 99 -11.02 1.92 18.14
CA GLN A 99 -9.74 2.61 17.89
C GLN A 99 -8.52 1.73 18.20
N LYS A 100 -8.62 0.89 19.24
CA LYS A 100 -7.59 -0.11 19.57
C LYS A 100 -7.44 -1.14 18.47
N GLY A 101 -8.55 -1.64 17.94
CA GLY A 101 -8.56 -2.54 16.78
C GLY A 101 -7.93 -1.91 15.54
N LEU A 102 -8.21 -0.63 15.28
CA LEU A 102 -7.63 0.10 14.16
C LEU A 102 -6.11 0.25 14.31
N ALA A 103 -5.65 0.70 15.48
CA ALA A 103 -4.22 0.86 15.77
C ALA A 103 -3.48 -0.47 15.63
N LEU A 104 -4.01 -1.55 16.23
CA LEU A 104 -3.44 -2.89 16.13
C LEU A 104 -3.41 -3.38 14.67
N GLY A 105 -4.49 -3.17 13.93
CA GLY A 105 -4.60 -3.56 12.54
C GLY A 105 -3.59 -2.84 11.63
N LEU A 106 -3.40 -1.54 11.82
CA LEU A 106 -2.42 -0.75 11.07
C LEU A 106 -0.98 -1.16 11.41
N THR A 107 -0.68 -1.39 12.69
CA THR A 107 0.63 -1.86 13.13
C THR A 107 0.96 -3.23 12.55
N LEU A 108 0.07 -4.22 12.71
CA LEU A 108 0.30 -5.57 12.19
C LEU A 108 0.29 -5.61 10.66
N GLY A 109 -0.55 -4.81 10.01
CA GLY A 109 -0.54 -4.66 8.55
C GLY A 109 0.76 -4.08 8.03
N THR A 110 1.31 -3.06 8.71
CA THR A 110 2.61 -2.47 8.35
C THR A 110 3.76 -3.48 8.50
N ILE A 111 3.78 -4.24 9.59
CA ILE A 111 4.78 -5.28 9.82
C ILE A 111 4.67 -6.39 8.75
N LEU A 112 3.45 -6.86 8.47
CA LEU A 112 3.23 -7.90 7.47
C LEU A 112 3.60 -7.42 6.07
N MET A 113 3.20 -6.20 5.71
CA MET A 113 3.58 -5.56 4.45
C MET A 113 5.09 -5.50 4.32
N SER A 114 5.80 -4.98 5.32
CA SER A 114 7.26 -4.88 5.25
C SER A 114 7.94 -6.24 5.12
N ALA A 115 7.52 -7.24 5.90
CA ALA A 115 8.07 -8.59 5.82
C ALA A 115 7.83 -9.24 4.44
N MET A 116 6.61 -9.12 3.91
CA MET A 116 6.26 -9.67 2.61
C MET A 116 6.95 -8.93 1.46
N MET A 117 7.05 -7.60 1.54
CA MET A 117 7.79 -6.83 0.55
C MET A 117 9.28 -7.14 0.60
N GLY A 118 9.87 -7.38 1.76
CA GLY A 118 11.25 -7.86 1.85
C GLY A 118 11.44 -9.23 1.18
N LEU A 119 10.58 -10.20 1.52
CA LEU A 119 10.62 -11.55 0.95
C LEU A 119 10.43 -11.55 -0.58
N LEU A 120 9.40 -10.87 -1.06
CA LEU A 120 9.06 -10.85 -2.47
C LEU A 120 10.07 -10.05 -3.29
N ASN A 121 10.67 -8.99 -2.72
CA ASN A 121 11.76 -8.30 -3.39
C ASN A 121 13.00 -9.18 -3.55
N TYR A 122 13.35 -9.94 -2.51
CA TYR A 122 14.46 -10.88 -2.61
C TYR A 122 14.24 -11.95 -3.69
N LEU A 123 13.04 -12.56 -3.72
CA LEU A 123 12.76 -13.73 -4.55
C LEU A 123 12.29 -13.41 -5.97
N ILE A 124 11.50 -12.35 -6.16
CA ILE A 124 10.73 -12.14 -7.39
C ILE A 124 10.96 -10.74 -7.97
N ILE A 125 10.74 -9.68 -7.18
CA ILE A 125 10.64 -8.32 -7.72
C ILE A 125 12.00 -7.81 -8.21
N LEU A 126 13.08 -7.93 -7.42
CA LEU A 126 14.41 -7.49 -7.87
C LEU A 126 14.93 -8.32 -9.06
N PRO A 127 14.85 -9.67 -9.05
CA PRO A 127 15.21 -10.47 -10.23
C PRO A 127 14.41 -10.12 -11.48
N ALA A 128 13.10 -9.85 -11.35
CA ALA A 128 12.28 -9.42 -12.47
C ALA A 128 12.74 -8.05 -12.99
N TYR A 129 13.04 -7.09 -12.11
CA TYR A 129 13.60 -5.79 -12.52
C TYR A 129 14.90 -5.96 -13.31
N THR A 130 15.86 -6.74 -12.81
CA THR A 130 17.13 -6.93 -13.52
C THR A 130 16.94 -7.61 -14.87
N TRP A 131 16.05 -8.60 -14.94
CA TRP A 131 15.77 -9.34 -16.17
C TRP A 131 15.12 -8.48 -17.25
N PHE A 132 14.03 -7.76 -16.93
CA PHE A 132 13.31 -6.94 -17.90
C PHE A 132 14.09 -5.67 -18.32
N MET A 133 15.00 -5.18 -17.47
CA MET A 133 15.88 -4.06 -17.82
C MET A 133 17.17 -4.47 -18.55
N GLY A 134 17.45 -5.78 -18.67
CA GLY A 134 18.71 -6.27 -19.22
C GLY A 134 19.93 -5.91 -18.36
N PHE A 135 19.73 -5.69 -17.05
CA PHE A 135 20.82 -5.44 -16.11
C PHE A 135 21.48 -6.76 -15.69
N GLU A 136 22.75 -6.67 -15.27
CA GLU A 136 23.44 -7.81 -14.67
C GLU A 136 22.66 -8.29 -13.42
N GLU A 137 22.55 -9.61 -13.28
CA GLU A 137 21.84 -10.19 -12.15
C GLU A 137 22.51 -9.80 -10.83
N MET A 138 21.72 -9.27 -9.91
CA MET A 138 22.22 -8.97 -8.58
C MET A 138 22.57 -10.26 -7.83
N SER A 139 23.82 -10.32 -7.32
CA SER A 139 24.25 -11.40 -6.45
C SER A 139 23.31 -11.57 -5.24
N ALA A 140 23.22 -12.78 -4.70
CA ALA A 140 22.36 -13.06 -3.55
C ALA A 140 22.69 -12.16 -2.34
N SER A 141 23.98 -11.90 -2.09
CA SER A 141 24.43 -11.01 -1.02
C SER A 141 24.02 -9.55 -1.26
N ALA A 142 24.12 -9.05 -2.50
CA ALA A 142 23.69 -7.70 -2.85
C ALA A 142 22.16 -7.54 -2.70
N ARG A 143 21.38 -8.53 -3.15
CA ARG A 143 19.92 -8.54 -2.96
C ARG A 143 19.54 -8.54 -1.49
N GLN A 144 20.17 -9.41 -0.69
CA GLN A 144 19.92 -9.47 0.74
C GLN A 144 20.24 -8.15 1.44
N ALA A 145 21.38 -7.53 1.12
CA ALA A 145 21.76 -6.23 1.67
C ALA A 145 20.71 -5.17 1.33
N LEU A 146 20.32 -5.04 0.06
CA LEU A 146 19.32 -4.06 -0.39
C LEU A 146 17.95 -4.28 0.26
N VAL A 147 17.54 -5.54 0.42
CA VAL A 147 16.28 -5.90 1.07
C VAL A 147 16.28 -5.49 2.54
N LEU A 148 17.35 -5.77 3.27
CA LEU A 148 17.43 -5.52 4.71
C LEU A 148 17.65 -4.03 5.04
N THR A 149 18.48 -3.32 4.26
CA THR A 149 18.87 -1.94 4.57
C THR A 149 18.05 -0.89 3.82
N GLY A 150 17.44 -1.25 2.69
CA GLY A 150 16.62 -0.35 1.87
C GLY A 150 15.13 -0.70 1.94
N ILE A 151 14.75 -1.84 1.37
CA ILE A 151 13.34 -2.15 1.07
C ILE A 151 12.51 -2.38 2.33
N THR A 152 13.01 -3.17 3.27
CA THR A 152 12.30 -3.48 4.53
C THR A 152 12.08 -2.21 5.38
N PRO A 153 13.12 -1.40 5.69
CA PRO A 153 12.93 -0.15 6.44
C PRO A 153 12.07 0.87 5.68
N PHE A 154 12.20 0.94 4.34
CA PHE A 154 11.34 1.80 3.52
C PHE A 154 9.86 1.43 3.71
N ASN A 155 9.52 0.15 3.63
CA ASN A 155 8.13 -0.29 3.77
C ASN A 155 7.60 -0.10 5.20
N LEU A 156 8.42 -0.26 6.24
CA LEU A 156 8.03 0.10 7.61
C LEU A 156 7.69 1.59 7.71
N LEU A 157 8.55 2.45 7.14
CA LEU A 157 8.35 3.89 7.15
C LEU A 157 7.12 4.30 6.33
N LYS A 158 6.95 3.75 5.12
CA LYS A 158 5.77 3.95 4.28
C LYS A 158 4.49 3.60 5.05
N GLY A 159 4.44 2.40 5.65
CA GLY A 159 3.29 1.96 6.44
C GLY A 159 3.01 2.86 7.64
N ALA A 160 4.05 3.30 8.37
CA ALA A 160 3.90 4.22 9.48
C ALA A 160 3.36 5.60 9.07
N ILE A 161 3.84 6.15 7.95
CA ILE A 161 3.37 7.44 7.40
C ILE A 161 1.91 7.32 6.97
N VAL A 162 1.58 6.31 6.16
CA VAL A 162 0.21 6.05 5.70
C VAL A 162 -0.73 5.83 6.89
N ALA A 163 -0.33 5.03 7.88
CA ALA A 163 -1.12 4.78 9.08
C ALA A 163 -1.37 6.06 9.89
N SER A 164 -0.34 6.90 10.07
CA SER A 164 -0.45 8.14 10.84
C SER A 164 -1.43 9.11 10.19
N ILE A 165 -1.32 9.31 8.87
CA ILE A 165 -2.21 10.19 8.10
C ILE A 165 -3.63 9.60 8.08
N PHE A 166 -3.77 8.30 7.87
CA PHE A 166 -5.06 7.62 7.90
C PHE A 166 -5.78 7.82 9.24
N VAL A 167 -5.08 7.64 10.36
CA VAL A 167 -5.64 7.86 11.71
C VAL A 167 -6.09 9.31 11.89
N ALA A 168 -5.31 10.28 11.42
CA ALA A 168 -5.68 11.71 11.50
C ALA A 168 -6.99 12.01 10.75
N PHE A 169 -7.18 11.45 9.54
CA PHE A 169 -8.44 11.56 8.82
C PHE A 169 -9.58 10.77 9.49
N PHE A 170 -9.31 9.56 9.96
CA PHE A 170 -10.31 8.70 10.60
C PHE A 170 -10.91 9.35 11.84
N ILE A 171 -10.09 9.97 12.70
CA ILE A 171 -10.56 10.68 13.90
C ILE A 171 -11.49 11.83 13.53
N LYS A 172 -11.15 12.63 12.50
CA LYS A 172 -11.98 13.74 12.03
C LYS A 172 -13.31 13.28 11.43
N LEU A 173 -13.34 12.12 10.77
CA LEU A 173 -14.53 11.58 10.11
C LEU A 173 -15.41 10.72 11.03
N LYS A 174 -14.89 10.23 12.16
CA LYS A 174 -15.62 9.41 13.14
C LYS A 174 -16.98 9.99 13.57
N PRO A 175 -17.13 11.30 13.88
CA PRO A 175 -18.42 11.87 14.26
C PRO A 175 -19.46 11.83 13.14
N TRP A 176 -19.01 11.89 11.89
CA TRP A 176 -19.88 11.75 10.72
C TRP A 176 -20.36 10.30 10.56
N PHE A 177 -19.46 9.32 10.70
CA PHE A 177 -19.83 7.90 10.64
C PHE A 177 -20.84 7.51 11.71
N ALA A 178 -20.65 7.98 12.96
CA ALA A 178 -21.56 7.69 14.07
C ALA A 178 -22.98 8.26 13.86
N ARG A 179 -23.13 9.33 13.06
CA ARG A 179 -24.43 9.92 12.70
C ARG A 179 -25.15 9.09 11.64
N GLN A 180 -24.42 8.59 10.64
CA GLN A 180 -24.98 7.75 9.57
C GLN A 180 -25.53 6.42 10.12
N THR A 181 -24.84 5.81 11.08
CA THR A 181 -25.27 4.54 11.70
C THR A 181 -26.42 4.66 12.70
N ARG A 182 -26.86 5.88 13.06
CA ARG A 182 -28.04 6.10 13.93
C ARG A 182 -29.33 6.34 13.14
N VAL A 183 -29.23 6.57 11.84
CA VAL A 183 -30.35 6.91 10.95
C VAL A 183 -30.81 5.68 10.14
N ALA A 184 -30.09 4.57 10.22
CA ALA A 184 -30.47 3.25 9.72
C ALA A 184 -30.96 2.37 10.88
#